data_AF-A0A7S0A0A7-F1
#
_entry.id   AF-A0A7S0A0A7-F1
#
_cell.length_a   1.000
_cell.length_b   1.000
_cell.length_c   1.000
_cell.angle_alpha   90.00
_cell.angle_beta   90.00
_cell.angle_gamma   90.00
#
_symmetry.space_group_name_H-M   'P 1'
#
loop_
_entity.id
_entity.type
_entity.pdbx_description
1 polymer ?
#
loop_
_entity_poly.entity_id
_entity_poly.type
_entity_poly.pdbx_seq_one_letter_code
_entity_poly.pdbx_strand_id
1 'polypeptide(L)'
;WELSAAHQLAREEGEFDLVLCCDCVFEPLYGQSWVSLAQCIEVFCGPNTTVLLSVQRRSDKDGVEGFLKRLAVDLTLELLPAHQLALGAGRLELWSGQR
;
A
#
# COMPACT_ATOMS: atom_id res chain seq x y z
N TRP A 1 3.83 6.77 -11.08
CA TRP A 1 5.24 6.58 -10.67
C TRP A 1 5.75 5.36 -11.40
N GLU A 2 6.90 5.46 -12.05
CA GLU A 2 7.46 4.37 -12.85
C GLU A 2 8.32 3.44 -11.99
N LEU A 3 8.31 2.14 -12.30
CA LEU A 3 9.07 1.12 -11.56
C LEU A 3 10.58 1.39 -11.55
N SER A 4 11.12 1.94 -12.64
CA SER A 4 12.52 2.32 -12.75
C SER A 4 12.93 3.40 -11.74
N ALA A 5 12.05 4.37 -11.48
CA ALA A 5 12.27 5.41 -10.50
C ALA A 5 12.25 4.86 -9.06
N ALA A 6 11.38 3.88 -8.78
CA ALA A 6 11.37 3.19 -7.49
C ALA A 6 12.69 2.44 -7.23
N HIS A 7 13.20 1.70 -8.22
CA HIS A 7 14.50 1.03 -8.09
C HIS A 7 15.68 1.99 -7.94
N GLN A 8 15.62 3.15 -8.60
CA GLN A 8 16.64 4.17 -8.41
C GLN A 8 16.63 4.69 -6.97
N LEU A 9 15.46 5.08 -6.46
CA LEU A 9 15.33 5.59 -5.10
C LEU A 9 15.76 4.56 -4.05
N ALA A 10 15.35 3.29 -4.19
CA ALA A 10 15.77 2.22 -3.28
C ALA A 10 17.29 1.99 -3.29
N ARG A 11 17.98 2.24 -4.41
CA ARG A 11 19.44 2.16 -4.48
C ARG A 11 20.13 3.36 -3.83
N GLU A 12 19.51 4.53 -3.91
CA GLU A 12 20.06 5.77 -3.36
C GLU A 12 19.88 5.84 -1.84
N GLU A 13 18.72 5.45 -1.33
CA GLU A 13 18.35 5.57 0.08
C GLU A 13 18.56 4.27 0.88
N GLY A 14 18.60 3.11 0.22
CA GLY A 14 18.70 1.80 0.87
C GLY A 14 17.33 1.21 1.27
N GLU A 15 17.27 0.56 2.43
CA GLU A 15 16.04 -0.04 2.96
C GLU A 15 15.19 1.00 3.69
N PHE A 16 13.86 0.94 3.50
CA PHE A 16 12.91 1.80 4.20
C PHE A 16 12.34 1.08 5.42
N ASP A 17 12.33 1.72 6.58
CA ASP A 17 11.62 1.16 7.75
C ASP A 17 10.09 1.24 7.58
N LEU A 18 9.61 2.28 6.87
CA LEU A 18 8.19 2.60 6.77
C LEU A 18 7.84 3.11 5.36
N VAL A 19 6.79 2.55 4.77
CA VAL A 19 6.16 3.05 3.54
C VAL A 19 4.74 3.50 3.88
N LEU A 20 4.40 4.75 3.55
CA LEU A 20 3.05 5.30 3.72
C LEU A 20 2.35 5.41 2.37
N CYS A 21 1.15 4.86 2.26
CA CYS A 21 0.32 5.00 1.07
C CYS A 21 -1.12 5.32 1.50
N CYS A 22 -1.58 6.53 1.22
CA CYS A 22 -2.88 7.02 1.67
C CYS A 22 -3.74 7.47 0.50
N ASP A 23 -4.84 6.75 0.26
CA ASP A 23 -5.88 7.09 -0.72
C ASP A 23 -5.37 7.27 -2.17
N CYS A 24 -4.35 6.49 -2.54
CA CYS A 24 -3.72 6.53 -3.86
C CYS A 24 -4.42 5.63 -4.91
N VAL A 25 -5.55 5.00 -4.55
CA VAL A 25 -6.22 4.01 -5.41
C VAL A 25 -7.64 4.47 -5.73
N PHE A 26 -7.86 4.76 -7.01
CA PHE A 26 -9.19 5.02 -7.55
C PHE A 26 -9.19 4.76 -9.07
N GLU A 27 -9.50 3.52 -9.44
CA GLU A 27 -9.45 3.05 -10.83
C GLU A 27 -10.32 3.86 -11.82
N PRO A 28 -11.51 4.38 -11.46
CA PRO A 28 -12.31 5.17 -12.39
C PRO A 28 -11.62 6.45 -12.88
N LEU A 29 -10.71 7.03 -12.08
CA LEU A 29 -9.96 8.23 -12.43
C LEU A 29 -8.54 7.92 -12.93
N TYR A 30 -7.89 6.92 -12.34
CA TYR A 30 -6.47 6.65 -12.58
C TYR A 30 -6.21 5.40 -13.44
N GLY A 31 -7.27 4.69 -13.84
CA GLY A 31 -7.15 3.38 -14.47
C GLY A 31 -6.40 2.40 -13.56
N GLN A 32 -5.63 1.50 -14.18
CA GLN A 32 -4.85 0.47 -13.48
C GLN A 32 -3.51 0.97 -12.93
N SER A 33 -3.37 2.27 -12.66
CA SER A 33 -2.15 2.83 -12.07
C SER A 33 -1.78 2.18 -10.71
N TRP A 34 -2.77 1.59 -10.03
CA TRP A 34 -2.58 0.81 -8.82
C TRP A 34 -1.65 -0.39 -9.02
N VAL A 35 -1.54 -0.94 -10.23
CA VAL A 35 -0.61 -2.04 -10.55
C VAL A 35 0.83 -1.55 -10.40
N SER A 36 1.17 -0.43 -11.05
CA SER A 36 2.50 0.16 -10.95
C SER A 36 2.80 0.64 -9.53
N LEU A 37 1.79 1.16 -8.81
CA LEU A 37 1.93 1.52 -7.40
C LEU A 37 2.30 0.30 -6.55
N ALA A 38 1.63 -0.84 -6.74
CA ALA A 38 1.93 -2.07 -6.00
C ALA A 38 3.37 -2.54 -6.25
N GLN A 39 3.82 -2.51 -7.51
CA GLN A 39 5.19 -2.83 -7.86
C GLN A 39 6.21 -1.89 -7.20
N CYS A 40 5.90 -0.60 -7.10
CA CYS A 40 6.78 0.36 -6.42
C CYS A 40 6.87 0.06 -4.91
N ILE A 41 5.74 -0.24 -4.26
CA ILE A 41 5.71 -0.60 -2.84
C ILE A 41 6.57 -1.84 -2.60
N GLU A 42 6.46 -2.86 -3.44
CA GLU A 42 7.28 -4.08 -3.35
C GLU A 42 8.78 -3.80 -3.47
N VAL A 43 9.18 -2.89 -4.36
CA VAL A 43 10.59 -2.48 -4.48
C VAL A 43 11.10 -1.79 -3.22
N PHE A 44 10.24 -1.06 -2.50
CA PHE A 44 10.61 -0.39 -1.27
C PHE A 44 10.60 -1.31 -0.04
N CYS A 45 9.94 -2.47 -0.12
CA CYS A 45 9.82 -3.41 0.98
C CYS A 45 11.05 -4.33 1.08
N GLY A 46 11.79 -4.18 2.19
CA GLY A 46 12.74 -5.16 2.70
C GLY A 46 12.16 -5.99 3.85
N PRO A 47 12.96 -6.89 4.47
CA PRO A 47 12.54 -7.73 5.59
C PRO A 47 12.03 -6.98 6.81
N ASN A 48 12.45 -5.72 7.00
CA ASN A 48 12.09 -4.91 8.17
C ASN A 48 11.10 -3.78 7.83
N THR A 49 10.68 -3.67 6.57
CA THR A 49 9.77 -2.60 6.13
C THR A 49 8.34 -2.85 6.57
N THR A 50 7.70 -1.83 7.13
CA THR A 50 6.25 -1.83 7.39
C THR A 50 5.52 -0.92 6.39
N VAL A 51 4.40 -1.38 5.83
CA VAL A 51 3.60 -0.59 4.88
C VAL A 51 2.27 -0.18 5.51
N LEU A 52 2.12 1.10 5.81
CA LEU A 52 0.85 1.64 6.30
C LEU A 52 0.01 2.12 5.11
N LEU A 53 -1.01 1.33 4.78
CA LEU A 53 -1.87 1.55 3.63
C LEU A 53 -3.29 1.94 4.06
N SER A 54 -3.67 3.19 3.84
CA SER A 54 -5.03 3.69 3.99
C SER A 54 -5.74 3.80 2.64
N VAL A 55 -6.97 3.29 2.54
CA VAL A 55 -7.79 3.34 1.31
C VAL A 55 -9.21 3.79 1.62
N GLN A 56 -9.81 4.60 0.74
CA GLN A 56 -11.23 4.93 0.82
C GLN A 56 -12.02 4.10 -0.20
N ARG A 57 -12.97 3.28 0.29
CA ARG A 57 -13.92 2.55 -0.56
C ARG A 57 -15.04 3.48 -1.02
N ARG A 58 -15.23 3.59 -2.34
CA ARG A 58 -16.16 4.57 -2.94
C ARG A 58 -17.22 3.94 -3.85
N SER A 59 -16.91 2.85 -4.55
CA SER A 59 -17.82 2.13 -5.44
C SER A 59 -17.37 0.68 -5.62
N ASP A 60 -18.18 -0.12 -6.32
CA ASP A 60 -17.88 -1.53 -6.66
C ASP A 60 -16.67 -1.71 -7.61
N LYS A 61 -16.15 -0.61 -8.18
CA LYS A 61 -15.07 -0.61 -9.18
C LYS A 61 -13.96 0.39 -8.83
N ASP A 62 -13.69 0.61 -7.55
CA ASP A 62 -12.63 1.51 -7.10
C ASP A 62 -11.20 0.97 -7.31
N GLY A 63 -11.06 -0.32 -7.66
CA GLY A 63 -9.77 -0.98 -7.92
C GLY A 63 -9.04 -1.45 -6.65
N VAL A 64 -9.58 -1.16 -5.46
CA VAL A 64 -8.91 -1.45 -4.19
C VAL A 64 -8.75 -2.96 -3.96
N GLU A 65 -9.74 -3.77 -4.32
CA GLU A 65 -9.63 -5.24 -4.21
C GLU A 65 -8.52 -5.82 -5.07
N GLY A 66 -8.38 -5.34 -6.30
CA GLY A 66 -7.32 -5.79 -7.22
C GLY A 66 -5.94 -5.43 -6.67
N PHE A 67 -5.83 -4.20 -6.17
CA PHE A 67 -4.61 -3.71 -5.54
C PHE A 67 -4.19 -4.50 -4.30
N LEU A 68 -5.11 -4.73 -3.35
CA LEU A 68 -4.84 -5.52 -2.15
C LEU A 68 -4.48 -6.97 -2.48
N LYS A 69 -5.19 -7.61 -3.43
CA LYS A 69 -4.86 -8.96 -3.89
C LYS A 69 -3.47 -9.04 -4.52
N ARG A 70 -3.05 -8.00 -5.24
CA ARG A 70 -1.72 -7.93 -5.83
C ARG A 70 -0.64 -7.81 -4.75
N LEU A 71 -0.82 -6.92 -3.78
CA LEU A 71 0.13 -6.78 -2.66
C LEU A 71 0.23 -8.07 -1.83
N ALA A 72 -0.88 -8.79 -1.64
CA ALA A 72 -0.91 -10.05 -0.90
C ALA A 72 -0.13 -11.21 -1.55
N VAL A 73 0.37 -11.04 -2.78
CA VAL A 73 1.24 -12.04 -3.43
C VAL A 73 2.59 -12.09 -2.76
N ASP A 74 3.18 -10.92 -2.49
CA ASP A 74 4.55 -10.79 -2.00
C ASP A 74 4.63 -10.27 -0.55
N LEU A 75 3.56 -9.64 -0.05
CA LEU A 75 3.50 -9.05 1.28
C LEU A 75 2.47 -9.75 2.17
N THR A 76 2.79 -9.83 3.47
CA THR A 76 1.82 -10.24 4.47
C THR A 76 0.87 -9.10 4.76
N LEU A 77 -0.41 -9.42 4.66
CA LEU A 77 -1.47 -8.46 4.70
C LEU A 77 -2.35 -8.76 5.97
N GLU A 78 -2.32 -7.89 6.99
CA GLU A 78 -3.28 -7.80 8.12
C GLU A 78 -4.22 -6.57 8.06
N LEU A 79 -5.51 -6.73 8.40
CA LEU A 79 -6.48 -5.63 8.54
C LEU A 79 -6.56 -5.15 10.00
N LEU A 80 -6.20 -3.89 10.26
CA LEU A 80 -6.47 -3.29 11.57
C LEU A 80 -7.92 -2.81 11.71
N PRO A 81 -8.72 -3.37 12.62
CA PRO A 81 -10.09 -2.91 12.82
C PRO A 81 -10.12 -1.58 13.60
N ALA A 82 -11.01 -0.67 13.18
CA ALA A 82 -11.08 0.71 13.67
C ALA A 82 -11.22 0.85 15.20
N HIS A 83 -11.72 -0.16 15.91
CA HIS A 83 -11.84 -0.13 17.38
C HIS A 83 -10.49 -0.26 18.10
N GLN A 84 -9.44 -0.74 17.43
CA GLN A 84 -8.09 -0.84 17.97
C GLN A 84 -7.26 0.42 17.72
N LEU A 85 -7.72 1.28 16.81
CA LEU A 85 -7.12 2.56 16.51
C LEU A 85 -7.95 3.64 17.18
N ALA A 86 -7.52 4.14 18.35
CA ALA A 86 -8.16 5.24 19.06
C ALA A 86 -7.99 6.59 18.32
N LEU A 87 -8.35 6.63 17.05
CA LEU A 87 -8.26 7.78 16.14
C LEU A 87 -9.70 8.20 15.82
N GLY A 88 -10.08 9.41 16.22
CA GLY A 88 -11.44 9.93 16.02
C GLY A 88 -11.83 9.99 14.55
N ALA A 89 -13.07 9.56 14.25
CA ALA A 89 -13.87 9.78 13.03
C ALA A 89 -13.20 9.72 11.62
N GLY A 90 -12.00 9.17 11.50
CA GLY A 90 -11.33 8.86 10.24
C GLY A 90 -11.00 7.38 10.20
N ARG A 91 -11.51 6.65 9.20
CA ARG A 91 -11.28 5.22 9.04
C ARG A 91 -9.88 5.01 8.45
N LEU A 92 -8.92 4.62 9.29
CA LEU A 92 -7.56 4.25 8.91
C LEU A 92 -7.47 2.72 8.87
N GLU A 93 -7.19 2.16 7.70
CA GLU A 93 -6.80 0.76 7.54
C GLU A 93 -5.26 0.76 7.49
N LEU A 94 -4.60 -0.19 8.15
CA LEU A 94 -3.13 -0.32 8.19
C LEU A 94 -2.81 -1.81 8.10
N TRP A 95 -1.67 -2.13 7.48
CA TRP A 95 -1.28 -3.50 7.15
C TRP A 95 0.15 -3.79 7.65
N SER A 96 0.38 -4.85 8.44
CA SER A 96 1.73 -5.34 8.77
C SER A 96 1.69 -6.81 9.18
N GLY A 97 2.70 -7.63 8.87
CA GLY A 97 2.77 -8.99 9.42
C GLY A 97 4.14 -9.64 9.32
N GLN A 98 4.67 -10.08 10.47
CA GLN A 98 5.96 -10.76 10.65
C GLN A 98 5.93 -12.25 10.30
N ARG A 99 7.11 -12.79 9.96
CA ARG A 99 7.55 -14.13 10.38
C ARG A 99 9.01 -14.10 10.81
#